data_AF-A0A821JCV1-F1
#
_entry.id   AF-A0A821JCV1-F1
#
_cell.length_a   1.000
_cell.length_b   1.000
_cell.length_c   1.000
_cell.angle_alpha   90.00
_cell.angle_beta   90.00
_cell.angle_gamma   90.00
#
_symmetry.space_group_name_H-M   'P 1'
#
loop_
_entity.id
_entity.type
_entity.pdbx_description
1 polymer ?
#
loop_
_entity_poly.entity_id
_entity_poly.type
_entity_poly.pdbx_seq_one_letter_code
_entity_poly.pdbx_strand_id
1 'polypeptide(L)'
;RLGSGNNWACGYRNGSLAEENILNSLRWQLEHADRVDTILPILSLAGGTGSGLGAYVVECVRDELPRSFLLTTIVVPYTSGEVVVQNYNSLLTLSHLYHSADALFVFENDILQQYAKKLVSYSGIDRSTNIHDMNNILTRHSCSFLQPISNKPQSICEINYLLESILPHSFYKLLTLRCVPQLSDQALDFSTYKWSSLIKSLSQMYINNSYLDEGLNWSLKPNQTRTKSIGNLFLARSYDKEDIDKDLKQFFNHETFYSSFISS
;
A
#
# COMPACT_ATOMS: atom_id res chain seq x y z
N ARG A 1 -18.20 -27.11 3.72
CA ARG A 1 -17.08 -26.13 3.68
C ARG A 1 -17.15 -25.32 4.97
N LEU A 2 -16.19 -25.47 5.87
CA LEU A 2 -16.13 -24.70 7.11
C LEU A 2 -15.48 -23.35 6.78
N GLY A 3 -16.21 -22.26 6.99
CA GLY A 3 -15.63 -20.92 6.92
C GLY A 3 -14.92 -20.57 8.22
N SER A 4 -13.97 -19.63 8.19
CA SER A 4 -13.21 -19.23 9.38
C SER A 4 -14.03 -18.41 10.39
N GLY A 5 -15.29 -18.08 10.11
CA GLY A 5 -16.24 -17.49 11.06
C GLY A 5 -15.77 -16.20 11.72
N ASN A 6 -15.03 -15.36 10.99
CA ASN A 6 -14.37 -14.16 11.52
C ASN A 6 -13.38 -14.39 12.68
N ASN A 7 -12.93 -15.62 12.90
CA ASN A 7 -11.98 -15.98 13.94
C ASN A 7 -10.60 -16.31 13.35
N TRP A 8 -9.59 -15.54 13.76
CA TRP A 8 -8.20 -15.73 13.33
C TRP A 8 -7.68 -17.15 13.58
N ALA A 9 -7.88 -17.70 14.78
CA ALA A 9 -7.36 -19.02 15.14
C ALA A 9 -8.00 -20.14 14.29
N CYS A 10 -9.27 -20.00 13.94
CA CYS A 10 -9.93 -20.92 13.02
C CYS A 10 -9.33 -20.81 11.62
N GLY A 11 -9.09 -19.59 11.13
CA GLY A 11 -8.42 -19.36 9.84
C GLY A 11 -7.02 -19.96 9.79
N TYR A 12 -6.21 -19.71 10.82
CA TYR A 12 -4.84 -20.21 10.92
C TYR A 12 -4.81 -21.75 10.97
N ARG A 13 -5.66 -22.37 11.79
CA ARG A 13 -5.82 -23.83 11.84
C ARG A 13 -6.33 -24.41 10.52
N ASN A 14 -7.25 -23.75 9.83
CA ASN A 14 -7.72 -24.19 8.53
C ASN A 14 -6.59 -24.11 7.48
N GLY A 15 -5.68 -23.14 7.62
CA GLY A 15 -4.46 -23.05 6.83
C GLY A 15 -3.57 -24.27 7.01
N SER A 16 -3.28 -24.67 8.24
CA SER A 16 -2.45 -25.86 8.49
C SER A 16 -3.09 -27.16 8.02
N LEU A 17 -4.41 -27.29 8.10
CA LEU A 17 -5.13 -28.44 7.54
C LEU A 17 -5.09 -28.48 5.99
N ALA A 18 -4.86 -27.34 5.35
CA ALA A 18 -4.81 -27.20 3.89
C ALA A 18 -3.40 -26.91 3.36
N GLU A 19 -2.36 -27.04 4.20
CA GLU A 19 -0.97 -26.67 3.89
C GLU A 19 -0.48 -27.31 2.60
N GLU A 20 -0.65 -28.63 2.46
CA GLU A 20 -0.23 -29.36 1.26
C GLU A 20 -0.92 -28.83 -0.01
N ASN A 21 -2.21 -28.51 0.06
CA ASN A 21 -2.94 -27.94 -1.08
C ASN A 21 -2.45 -26.53 -1.42
N ILE A 22 -2.13 -25.72 -0.40
CA ILE A 22 -1.60 -24.36 -0.57
C ILE A 22 -0.22 -24.43 -1.23
N LEU A 23 0.69 -25.26 -0.69
CA LEU A 23 2.05 -25.44 -1.22
C LEU A 23 2.05 -26.04 -2.62
N ASN A 24 1.20 -27.04 -2.90
CA ASN A 24 1.07 -27.60 -4.24
C ASN A 24 0.57 -26.56 -5.24
N SER A 25 -0.39 -25.71 -4.85
CA SER A 25 -0.88 -24.62 -5.70
C SER A 25 0.21 -23.57 -5.93
N LEU A 26 0.98 -23.23 -4.90
CA LEU A 26 2.11 -22.30 -5.01
C LEU A 26 3.17 -22.87 -5.96
N ARG A 27 3.67 -24.08 -5.70
CA ARG A 27 4.68 -24.76 -6.53
C ARG A 27 4.25 -24.86 -7.99
N TRP A 28 2.99 -25.19 -8.23
CA TRP A 28 2.45 -25.21 -9.59
C TRP A 28 2.61 -23.84 -10.27
N GLN A 29 2.29 -22.73 -9.61
CA GLN A 29 2.52 -21.40 -10.18
C GLN A 29 4.01 -21.08 -10.38
N LEU A 30 4.86 -21.49 -9.43
CA LEU A 30 6.31 -21.26 -9.50
C LEU A 30 6.95 -22.03 -10.67
N GLU A 31 6.53 -23.26 -10.94
CA GLU A 31 7.01 -24.08 -12.07
C GLU A 31 6.63 -23.48 -13.43
N HIS A 32 5.56 -22.69 -13.50
CA HIS A 32 5.14 -21.99 -14.72
C HIS A 32 5.83 -20.62 -14.90
N ALA A 33 6.58 -20.15 -13.90
CA ALA A 33 7.28 -18.88 -13.96
C ALA A 33 8.77 -19.11 -14.28
N ASP A 34 9.30 -18.40 -15.27
CA ASP A 34 10.74 -18.46 -15.59
C ASP A 34 11.60 -17.95 -14.42
N ARG A 35 11.08 -16.97 -13.66
CA ARG A 35 11.73 -16.36 -12.50
C ARG A 35 10.71 -15.69 -11.58
N VAL A 36 10.88 -15.85 -10.27
CA VAL A 36 10.02 -15.23 -9.24
C VAL A 36 10.85 -14.37 -8.30
N ASP A 37 10.77 -13.05 -8.49
CA ASP A 37 11.51 -12.08 -7.70
C ASP A 37 10.74 -11.57 -6.48
N THR A 38 9.45 -11.33 -6.65
CA THR A 38 8.58 -10.73 -5.64
C THR A 38 7.23 -11.42 -5.64
N ILE A 39 6.72 -11.74 -4.45
CA ILE A 39 5.34 -12.20 -4.26
C ILE A 39 4.57 -11.09 -3.54
N LEU A 40 3.33 -10.87 -3.97
CA LEU A 40 2.47 -9.78 -3.54
C LEU A 40 1.19 -10.29 -2.87
N PRO A 41 1.24 -10.84 -1.63
CA PRO A 41 0.04 -11.26 -0.93
C PRO A 41 -0.85 -10.05 -0.63
N ILE A 42 -2.16 -10.18 -0.86
CA ILE A 42 -3.15 -9.13 -0.55
C ILE A 42 -4.16 -9.72 0.43
N LEU A 43 -4.31 -9.10 1.60
CA LEU A 43 -5.16 -9.63 2.66
C LEU A 43 -5.88 -8.55 3.47
N SER A 44 -7.03 -8.90 4.04
CA SER A 44 -7.78 -8.05 4.97
C SER A 44 -7.56 -8.50 6.41
N LEU A 45 -7.35 -7.54 7.31
CA LEU A 45 -7.12 -7.81 8.72
C LEU A 45 -8.41 -8.03 9.53
N ALA A 46 -9.57 -7.65 8.99
CA ALA A 46 -10.84 -7.67 9.72
C ALA A 46 -11.39 -9.08 9.96
N GLY A 47 -11.42 -9.91 8.91
CA GLY A 47 -12.08 -11.22 8.90
C GLY A 47 -11.11 -12.38 9.17
N GLY A 48 -11.63 -13.56 9.54
CA GLY A 48 -10.82 -14.70 9.99
C GLY A 48 -10.07 -15.43 8.87
N THR A 49 -10.58 -15.38 7.63
CA THR A 49 -9.90 -15.97 6.47
C THR A 49 -8.75 -15.09 5.99
N GLY A 50 -9.03 -13.81 5.70
CA GLY A 50 -7.99 -12.89 5.25
C GLY A 50 -6.87 -12.72 6.28
N SER A 51 -7.21 -12.67 7.56
CA SER A 51 -6.26 -12.49 8.66
C SER A 51 -5.54 -13.80 9.00
N GLY A 52 -6.26 -14.81 9.52
CA GLY A 52 -5.69 -16.06 10.03
C GLY A 52 -5.12 -16.98 8.96
N LEU A 53 -5.93 -17.33 7.94
CA LEU A 53 -5.44 -18.15 6.83
C LEU A 53 -4.41 -17.37 6.01
N GLY A 54 -4.63 -16.07 5.78
CA GLY A 54 -3.67 -15.23 5.05
C GLY A 54 -2.31 -15.15 5.74
N ALA A 55 -2.26 -14.96 7.06
CA ALA A 55 -1.02 -14.99 7.82
C ALA A 55 -0.27 -16.32 7.64
N TYR A 56 -0.98 -17.44 7.79
CA TYR A 56 -0.39 -18.77 7.61
C TYR A 56 0.15 -19.00 6.19
N VAL A 57 -0.60 -18.58 5.16
CA VAL A 57 -0.14 -18.68 3.76
C VAL A 57 1.15 -17.88 3.55
N VAL A 58 1.26 -16.67 4.11
CA VAL A 58 2.48 -15.85 4.00
C VAL A 58 3.67 -16.52 4.68
N GLU A 59 3.46 -17.22 5.80
CA GLU A 59 4.49 -18.03 6.45
C GLU A 59 4.96 -19.19 5.56
N CYS A 60 4.02 -19.98 5.04
CA CYS A 60 4.35 -21.07 4.12
C CYS A 60 5.12 -20.57 2.88
N VAL A 61 4.72 -19.42 2.32
CA VAL A 61 5.41 -18.81 1.18
C VAL A 61 6.83 -18.40 1.57
N ARG A 62 7.04 -17.82 2.76
CA ARG A 62 8.37 -17.45 3.25
C ARG A 62 9.26 -18.69 3.43
N ASP A 63 8.72 -19.78 3.95
CA ASP A 63 9.46 -21.03 4.17
C ASP A 63 9.86 -21.68 2.84
N GLU A 64 8.96 -21.70 1.85
CA GLU A 64 9.22 -22.27 0.52
C GLU A 64 10.16 -21.38 -0.32
N LEU A 65 10.04 -20.04 -0.19
CA LEU A 65 10.79 -19.05 -0.96
C LEU A 65 11.53 -18.05 -0.06
N PRO A 66 12.56 -18.49 0.67
CA PRO A 66 13.25 -17.64 1.65
C PRO A 66 13.98 -16.45 1.03
N ARG A 67 14.33 -16.51 -0.26
CA ARG A 67 15.08 -15.47 -0.98
C ARG A 67 14.20 -14.49 -1.76
N SER A 68 12.94 -14.82 -2.01
CA SER A 68 12.04 -13.94 -2.74
C SER A 68 11.56 -12.81 -1.83
N PHE A 69 11.33 -11.64 -2.42
CA PHE A 69 10.82 -10.49 -1.67
C PHE A 69 9.31 -10.67 -1.41
N LEU A 70 8.87 -10.51 -0.17
CA LEU A 70 7.45 -10.55 0.22
C LEU A 70 6.93 -9.16 0.58
N LEU A 71 6.25 -8.54 -0.38
CA LEU A 71 5.56 -7.27 -0.20
C LEU A 71 4.07 -7.55 0.00
N THR A 72 3.64 -7.56 1.25
CA THR A 72 2.26 -7.90 1.61
C THR A 72 1.41 -6.64 1.72
N THR A 73 0.32 -6.59 0.97
CA THR A 73 -0.68 -5.53 1.07
C THR A 73 -1.73 -5.90 2.12
N ILE A 74 -1.88 -5.05 3.13
CA ILE A 74 -2.84 -5.23 4.21
C ILE A 74 -3.94 -4.17 4.15
N VAL A 75 -5.19 -4.60 4.28
CA VAL A 75 -6.36 -3.73 4.42
C VAL A 75 -6.80 -3.74 5.88
N VAL A 76 -6.60 -2.61 6.55
CA VAL A 76 -6.95 -2.35 7.95
C VAL A 76 -8.47 -2.13 8.06
N PRO A 77 -9.15 -2.74 9.04
CA PRO A 77 -10.59 -2.58 9.23
C PRO A 77 -11.00 -1.13 9.51
N TYR A 78 -12.30 -0.84 9.36
CA TYR A 78 -12.86 0.43 9.83
C TYR A 78 -12.63 0.63 11.33
N THR A 79 -12.26 1.86 11.69
CA THR A 79 -12.11 2.31 13.08
C THR A 79 -13.44 2.22 13.84
N SER A 80 -14.57 2.37 13.15
CA SER A 80 -15.91 2.20 13.71
C SER A 80 -16.27 0.75 14.06
N GLY A 81 -15.51 -0.23 13.54
CA GLY A 81 -15.80 -1.65 13.71
C GLY A 81 -16.60 -2.27 12.57
N GLU A 82 -16.12 -3.43 12.09
CA GLU A 82 -16.79 -4.35 11.17
C GLU A 82 -17.18 -5.66 11.88
N VAL A 83 -16.28 -6.13 12.75
CA VAL A 83 -16.41 -7.37 13.51
C VAL A 83 -15.92 -7.12 14.94
N VAL A 84 -16.63 -7.67 15.92
CA VAL A 84 -16.28 -7.56 17.36
C VAL A 84 -14.84 -8.00 17.66
N VAL A 85 -14.32 -9.00 16.94
CA VAL A 85 -12.97 -9.56 17.15
C VAL A 85 -11.90 -8.98 16.21
N GLN A 86 -12.20 -7.94 15.42
CA GLN A 86 -11.28 -7.43 14.40
C GLN A 86 -9.93 -6.96 14.96
N ASN A 87 -9.90 -6.44 16.19
CA ASN A 87 -8.67 -5.95 16.82
C ASN A 87 -7.73 -7.12 17.14
N TYR A 88 -8.28 -8.25 17.60
CA TYR A 88 -7.51 -9.48 17.82
C TYR A 88 -7.01 -10.05 16.50
N ASN A 89 -7.88 -10.12 15.48
CA ASN A 89 -7.51 -10.60 14.15
C ASN A 89 -6.38 -9.75 13.55
N SER A 90 -6.46 -8.43 13.67
CA SER A 90 -5.46 -7.49 13.16
C SER A 90 -4.13 -7.63 13.90
N LEU A 91 -4.16 -7.65 15.24
CA LEU A 91 -2.94 -7.74 16.05
C LEU A 91 -2.18 -9.05 15.82
N LEU A 92 -2.89 -10.19 15.84
CA LEU A 92 -2.27 -11.50 15.60
C LEU A 92 -1.69 -11.58 14.19
N THR A 93 -2.45 -11.16 13.18
CA THR A 93 -1.97 -11.14 11.79
C THR A 93 -0.75 -10.27 11.61
N LEU A 94 -0.76 -9.04 12.16
CA LEU A 94 0.40 -8.16 12.10
C LEU A 94 1.62 -8.80 12.78
N SER A 95 1.45 -9.44 13.94
CA SER A 95 2.56 -10.13 14.63
C SER A 95 3.23 -11.18 13.74
N HIS A 96 2.44 -12.02 13.06
CA HIS A 96 2.96 -13.03 12.13
C HIS A 96 3.58 -12.40 10.88
N LEU A 97 2.90 -11.44 10.26
CA LEU A 97 3.40 -10.74 9.07
C LEU A 97 4.70 -9.97 9.32
N TYR A 98 4.88 -9.39 10.51
CA TYR A 98 6.12 -8.69 10.86
C TYR A 98 7.34 -9.63 10.87
N HIS A 99 7.16 -10.92 11.16
CA HIS A 99 8.23 -11.90 11.09
C HIS A 99 8.47 -12.39 9.66
N SER A 100 7.40 -12.59 8.89
CA SER A 100 7.48 -13.32 7.61
C SER A 100 7.55 -12.43 6.36
N ALA A 101 6.90 -11.26 6.36
CA ALA A 101 6.92 -10.34 5.22
C ALA A 101 8.13 -9.40 5.28
N ASP A 102 8.66 -8.97 4.13
CA ASP A 102 9.75 -7.99 4.08
C ASP A 102 9.23 -6.56 4.20
N ALA A 103 8.07 -6.31 3.60
CA ALA A 103 7.42 -5.01 3.59
C ALA A 103 5.90 -5.15 3.64
N LEU A 104 5.23 -4.12 4.16
CA LEU A 104 3.79 -4.11 4.35
C LEU A 104 3.18 -2.82 3.78
N PHE A 105 2.42 -2.92 2.70
CA PHE A 105 1.59 -1.79 2.25
C PHE A 105 0.33 -1.68 3.08
N VAL A 106 0.14 -0.53 3.72
CA VAL A 106 -1.00 -0.30 4.60
C VAL A 106 -2.07 0.51 3.86
N PHE A 107 -3.26 -0.07 3.72
CA PHE A 107 -4.45 0.64 3.28
C PHE A 107 -5.52 0.59 4.37
N GLU A 108 -6.14 1.73 4.65
CA GLU A 108 -7.19 1.84 5.67
C GLU A 108 -8.56 1.96 5.02
N ASN A 109 -9.51 1.14 5.47
CA ASN A 109 -10.88 1.17 4.93
C ASN A 109 -11.55 2.53 5.10
N ASP A 110 -11.32 3.24 6.21
CA ASP A 110 -11.86 4.59 6.43
C ASP A 110 -11.41 5.58 5.35
N ILE A 111 -10.13 5.55 4.99
CA ILE A 111 -9.54 6.43 3.97
C ILE A 111 -10.01 6.04 2.57
N LEU A 112 -9.97 4.74 2.25
CA LEU A 112 -10.44 4.24 0.96
C LEU A 112 -11.92 4.56 0.73
N GLN A 113 -12.75 4.48 1.77
CA GLN A 113 -14.17 4.81 1.68
C GLN A 113 -14.38 6.31 1.48
N GLN A 114 -13.64 7.17 2.20
CA GLN A 114 -13.70 8.62 1.99
C GLN A 114 -13.29 9.00 0.57
N TYR A 115 -12.21 8.38 0.06
CA TYR A 115 -11.77 8.58 -1.30
C TYR A 115 -12.82 8.10 -2.31
N ALA A 116 -13.37 6.90 -2.13
CA ALA A 116 -14.44 6.40 -3.00
C ALA A 116 -15.65 7.35 -3.02
N LYS A 117 -16.04 7.90 -1.86
CA LYS A 117 -17.18 8.83 -1.76
C LYS A 117 -16.94 10.09 -2.58
N LYS A 118 -15.72 10.62 -2.51
CA LYS A 118 -15.27 11.76 -3.30
C LYS A 118 -15.34 11.46 -4.80
N LEU A 119 -14.80 10.33 -5.25
CA LEU A 119 -14.80 10.00 -6.68
C LEU A 119 -16.22 9.77 -7.23
N VAL A 120 -17.09 9.12 -6.45
CA VAL A 120 -18.48 8.89 -6.84
C VAL A 120 -19.26 10.21 -6.91
N SER A 121 -19.10 11.11 -5.95
CA SER A 121 -19.79 12.41 -5.99
C SER A 121 -19.38 13.23 -7.23
N TYR A 122 -18.13 13.12 -7.68
CA TYR A 122 -17.65 13.79 -8.89
C TYR A 122 -18.09 13.16 -10.19
N SER A 123 -18.55 11.91 -10.15
CA SER A 123 -19.11 11.24 -11.33
C SER A 123 -20.57 11.63 -11.63
N GLY A 124 -21.19 12.45 -10.76
CA GLY A 124 -22.60 12.84 -10.87
C GLY A 124 -23.58 11.68 -10.61
N ILE A 125 -23.10 10.53 -10.13
CA ILE A 125 -23.91 9.35 -9.84
C ILE A 125 -24.38 9.41 -8.39
N ASP A 126 -25.71 9.49 -8.18
CA ASP A 126 -26.32 9.43 -6.86
C ASP A 126 -26.47 7.98 -6.39
N ARG A 127 -25.33 7.38 -5.99
CA ARG A 127 -25.28 6.04 -5.39
C ARG A 127 -24.35 6.00 -4.20
N SER A 128 -24.59 5.06 -3.30
CA SER A 128 -23.65 4.77 -2.21
C SER A 128 -22.37 4.14 -2.74
N THR A 129 -21.27 4.42 -2.04
CA THR A 129 -19.98 3.77 -2.28
C THR A 129 -20.04 2.30 -1.93
N ASN A 130 -19.50 1.46 -2.82
CA ASN A 130 -19.38 0.03 -2.59
C ASN A 130 -17.91 -0.38 -2.40
N ILE A 131 -17.69 -1.64 -2.03
CA ILE A 131 -16.34 -2.18 -1.85
C ILE A 131 -15.55 -2.26 -3.16
N HIS A 132 -16.23 -2.36 -4.31
CA HIS A 132 -15.55 -2.36 -5.61
C HIS A 132 -14.91 -1.00 -5.91
N ASP A 133 -15.55 0.10 -5.54
CA ASP A 133 -14.98 1.46 -5.70
C ASP A 133 -13.70 1.61 -4.87
N MET A 134 -13.72 1.11 -3.63
CA MET A 134 -12.56 1.10 -2.74
C MET A 134 -11.44 0.21 -3.31
N ASN A 135 -11.77 -0.99 -3.77
CA ASN A 135 -10.80 -1.92 -4.36
C ASN A 135 -10.21 -1.37 -5.67
N ASN A 136 -10.98 -0.62 -6.46
CA ASN A 136 -10.48 0.06 -7.66
C ASN A 136 -9.43 1.10 -7.29
N ILE A 137 -9.63 1.87 -6.22
CA ILE A 137 -8.65 2.84 -5.71
C ILE A 137 -7.39 2.12 -5.20
N LEU A 138 -7.54 1.08 -4.37
CA LEU A 138 -6.42 0.26 -3.89
C LEU A 138 -5.62 -0.32 -5.07
N THR A 139 -6.31 -0.84 -6.09
CA THR A 139 -5.69 -1.41 -7.28
C THR A 139 -4.95 -0.33 -8.08
N ARG A 140 -5.57 0.83 -8.33
CA ARG A 140 -4.92 1.94 -9.03
C ARG A 140 -3.64 2.37 -8.32
N HIS A 141 -3.66 2.52 -7.00
CA HIS A 141 -2.47 2.85 -6.21
C HIS A 141 -1.41 1.76 -6.26
N SER A 142 -1.79 0.50 -6.07
CA SER A 142 -0.86 -0.62 -6.11
C SER A 142 -0.21 -0.74 -7.50
N CYS A 143 -0.99 -0.68 -8.58
CA CYS A 143 -0.46 -0.63 -9.95
C CYS A 143 0.39 0.62 -10.19
N SER A 144 0.03 1.76 -9.60
CA SER A 144 0.84 2.99 -9.65
C SER A 144 2.22 2.84 -9.00
N PHE A 145 2.44 1.80 -8.20
CA PHE A 145 3.78 1.45 -7.70
C PHE A 145 4.42 0.35 -8.57
N LEU A 146 3.63 -0.64 -8.99
CA LEU A 146 4.11 -1.84 -9.67
C LEU A 146 4.43 -1.69 -11.17
N GLN A 147 4.00 -0.63 -11.86
CA GLN A 147 4.40 -0.47 -13.28
C GLN A 147 5.92 -0.32 -13.43
N PRO A 148 6.49 -0.83 -14.53
CA PRO A 148 7.92 -0.67 -14.84
C PRO A 148 8.36 0.79 -14.89
N ILE A 149 9.56 1.08 -14.39
CA ILE A 149 10.21 2.39 -14.45
C ILE A 149 10.92 2.56 -15.80
N SER A 150 11.50 1.50 -16.36
CA SER A 150 12.16 1.53 -17.66
C SER A 150 11.39 0.76 -18.72
N ASN A 151 11.30 1.34 -19.93
CA ASN A 151 10.84 0.62 -21.12
C ASN A 151 11.87 -0.37 -21.67
N LYS A 152 13.08 -0.44 -21.09
CA LYS A 152 14.12 -1.36 -21.55
C LYS A 152 13.86 -2.76 -20.97
N PRO A 153 13.80 -3.82 -21.80
CA PRO A 153 13.50 -5.19 -21.36
C PRO A 153 14.59 -5.83 -20.48
N GLN A 154 15.63 -5.08 -20.09
CA GLN A 154 16.80 -5.58 -19.36
C GLN A 154 16.90 -5.08 -17.90
N SER A 155 15.96 -4.27 -17.39
CA SER A 155 15.99 -3.89 -15.97
C SER A 155 15.41 -4.98 -15.10
N ILE A 156 16.31 -5.81 -14.58
CA ILE A 156 16.01 -6.81 -13.56
C ILE A 156 15.65 -6.09 -12.24
N CYS A 157 14.56 -6.54 -11.59
CA CYS A 157 14.20 -6.23 -10.19
C CYS A 157 14.18 -4.76 -9.75
N GLU A 158 13.54 -3.88 -10.51
CA GLU A 158 13.42 -2.46 -10.11
C GLU A 158 12.74 -2.30 -8.75
N ILE A 159 11.69 -3.07 -8.48
CA ILE A 159 10.91 -2.94 -7.23
C ILE A 159 11.70 -3.32 -5.97
N ASN A 160 12.51 -4.38 -6.01
CA ASN A 160 13.28 -4.82 -4.85
C ASN A 160 14.37 -3.79 -4.51
N TYR A 161 15.05 -3.25 -5.53
CA TYR A 161 16.04 -2.18 -5.36
C TYR A 161 15.42 -0.91 -4.76
N LEU A 162 14.24 -0.53 -5.24
CA LEU A 162 13.50 0.60 -4.66
C LEU A 162 13.13 0.36 -3.20
N LEU A 163 12.63 -0.83 -2.88
CA LEU A 163 12.21 -1.15 -1.51
C LEU A 163 13.39 -1.23 -0.55
N GLU A 164 14.55 -1.75 -1.00
CA GLU A 164 15.80 -1.74 -0.24
C GLU A 164 16.22 -0.31 0.15
N SER A 165 16.00 0.67 -0.73
CA SER A 165 16.32 2.07 -0.44
C SER A 165 15.40 2.74 0.60
N ILE A 166 14.17 2.25 0.78
CA ILE A 166 13.17 2.85 1.69
C ILE A 166 13.13 2.13 3.05
N LEU A 167 13.61 0.88 3.11
CA LEU A 167 13.51 0.00 4.28
C LEU A 167 14.88 -0.17 4.95
N PRO A 168 15.39 0.84 5.69
CA PRO A 168 16.73 0.77 6.27
C PRO A 168 16.85 -0.21 7.44
N HIS A 169 15.72 -0.64 8.02
CA HIS A 169 15.73 -1.59 9.12
C HIS A 169 14.52 -2.52 9.05
N SER A 170 14.74 -3.79 9.39
CA SER A 170 13.72 -4.83 9.51
C SER A 170 12.57 -4.54 10.48
N PHE A 171 12.62 -3.51 11.33
CA PHE A 171 11.49 -3.17 12.21
C PHE A 171 10.56 -2.13 11.58
N TYR A 172 11.04 -1.39 10.56
CA TYR A 172 10.28 -0.34 9.88
C TYR A 172 9.77 -0.84 8.53
N LYS A 173 8.89 -1.84 8.56
CA LYS A 173 8.36 -2.51 7.36
C LYS A 173 7.08 -1.87 6.80
N LEU A 174 6.43 -0.99 7.55
CA LEU A 174 5.16 -0.38 7.15
C LEU A 174 5.38 0.75 6.14
N LEU A 175 4.82 0.57 4.95
CA LEU A 175 4.87 1.51 3.86
C LEU A 175 3.51 2.20 3.69
N THR A 176 3.55 3.52 3.58
CA THR A 176 2.38 4.34 3.28
C THR A 176 2.49 4.86 1.85
N LEU A 177 1.38 4.82 1.11
CA LEU A 177 1.35 5.24 -0.28
C LEU A 177 0.42 6.45 -0.44
N ARG A 178 0.94 7.52 -1.01
CA ARG A 178 0.17 8.71 -1.39
C ARG A 178 0.31 8.91 -2.89
N CYS A 179 -0.81 9.03 -3.60
CA CYS A 179 -0.78 9.30 -5.04
C CYS A 179 -1.67 10.49 -5.41
N VAL A 180 -1.20 11.22 -6.41
CA VAL A 180 -1.89 12.31 -7.10
C VAL A 180 -1.71 12.08 -8.61
N PRO A 181 -2.64 12.53 -9.46
CA PRO A 181 -3.90 13.21 -9.14
C PRO A 181 -5.00 12.27 -8.62
N GLN A 182 -5.94 12.80 -7.84
CA GLN A 182 -7.09 12.05 -7.30
C GLN A 182 -8.41 12.49 -7.94
N LEU A 183 -8.66 12.01 -9.16
CA LEU A 183 -9.77 12.48 -9.98
C LEU A 183 -10.66 11.34 -10.48
N SER A 184 -11.92 11.69 -10.78
CA SER A 184 -12.85 10.77 -11.43
C SER A 184 -12.52 10.64 -12.91
N ASP A 185 -12.86 9.51 -13.52
CA ASP A 185 -12.54 9.24 -14.93
C ASP A 185 -13.20 10.28 -15.87
N GLN A 186 -14.35 10.84 -15.48
CA GLN A 186 -15.04 11.89 -16.24
C GLN A 186 -14.34 13.26 -16.18
N ALA A 187 -13.62 13.54 -15.10
CA ALA A 187 -12.93 14.83 -14.92
C ALA A 187 -11.58 14.87 -15.65
N LEU A 188 -11.06 13.72 -16.11
CA LEU A 188 -9.77 13.63 -16.77
C LEU A 188 -9.69 14.50 -18.02
N ASP A 189 -10.73 14.50 -18.87
CA ASP A 189 -10.73 15.23 -20.14
C ASP A 189 -10.70 16.76 -19.98
N PHE A 190 -11.11 17.27 -18.82
CA PHE A 190 -11.17 18.70 -18.52
C PHE A 190 -10.02 19.18 -17.62
N SER A 191 -9.12 18.26 -17.25
CA SER A 191 -8.06 18.52 -16.29
C SER A 191 -6.75 18.89 -17.00
N THR A 192 -6.05 19.89 -16.46
CA THR A 192 -4.68 20.22 -16.88
C THR A 192 -3.77 20.14 -15.67
N TYR A 193 -2.66 19.41 -15.82
CA TYR A 193 -1.73 19.18 -14.73
C TYR A 193 -0.41 19.88 -14.99
N LYS A 194 0.13 20.50 -13.94
CA LYS A 194 1.51 20.94 -13.87
C LYS A 194 2.19 20.20 -12.74
N TRP A 195 3.40 19.71 -12.96
CA TRP A 195 4.16 18.97 -11.97
C TRP A 195 4.30 19.72 -10.65
N SER A 196 4.66 21.00 -10.70
CA SER A 196 4.73 21.87 -9.52
C SER A 196 3.45 21.88 -8.68
N SER A 197 2.26 21.87 -9.31
CA SER A 197 0.97 21.83 -8.61
C SER A 197 0.74 20.48 -7.92
N LEU A 198 1.02 19.39 -8.64
CA LEU A 198 0.88 18.03 -8.10
C LEU A 198 1.84 17.78 -6.93
N ILE A 199 3.11 18.16 -7.07
CA ILE A 199 4.13 18.02 -6.03
C ILE A 199 3.80 18.89 -4.82
N LYS A 200 3.29 20.11 -5.04
CA LYS A 200 2.80 20.97 -3.96
C LYS A 200 1.61 20.34 -3.23
N SER A 201 0.66 19.74 -3.94
CA SER A 201 -0.46 19.02 -3.33
C SER A 201 0.04 17.84 -2.50
N LEU A 202 0.93 17.01 -3.06
CA LEU A 202 1.49 15.84 -2.39
C LEU A 202 2.28 16.21 -1.12
N SER A 203 3.04 17.31 -1.14
CA SER A 203 3.74 17.80 0.06
C SER A 203 2.77 18.28 1.13
N GLN A 204 1.65 18.89 0.74
CA GLN A 204 0.61 19.33 1.69
C GLN A 204 -0.19 18.17 2.25
N MET A 205 -0.48 17.15 1.45
CA MET A 205 -1.03 15.88 1.93
C MET A 205 -0.11 15.27 2.99
N TYR A 206 1.21 15.26 2.73
CA TYR A 206 2.20 14.78 3.69
C TYR A 206 2.19 15.60 5.00
N ILE A 207 2.20 16.94 4.92
CA ILE A 207 2.17 17.84 6.09
C ILE A 207 0.92 17.61 6.94
N ASN A 208 -0.24 17.44 6.30
CA ASN A 208 -1.51 17.20 6.98
C ASN A 208 -1.65 15.76 7.49
N ASN A 209 -0.71 14.87 7.17
CA ASN A 209 -0.85 13.41 7.31
C ASN A 209 -2.16 12.89 6.68
N SER A 210 -2.57 13.52 5.57
CA SER A 210 -3.73 13.12 4.78
C SER A 210 -3.29 12.23 3.63
N TYR A 211 -4.21 11.36 3.21
CA TYR A 211 -4.10 10.57 1.99
C TYR A 211 -5.01 11.10 0.88
N LEU A 212 -5.83 12.10 1.19
CA LEU A 212 -6.69 12.82 0.25
C LEU A 212 -6.09 14.19 -0.06
N ASP A 213 -6.17 14.62 -1.31
CA ASP A 213 -5.74 15.95 -1.76
C ASP A 213 -6.75 17.07 -1.46
N GLU A 214 -7.86 16.76 -0.79
CA GLU A 214 -8.90 17.69 -0.35
C GLU A 214 -8.95 17.88 1.17
N GLY A 215 -9.54 19.00 1.60
CA GLY A 215 -9.64 19.34 3.02
C GLY A 215 -8.30 19.68 3.68
N LEU A 216 -7.26 19.93 2.88
CA LEU A 216 -5.92 20.25 3.36
C LEU A 216 -5.90 21.62 4.04
N ASN A 217 -5.30 21.67 5.23
CA ASN A 217 -5.05 22.94 5.90
C ASN A 217 -3.75 23.57 5.37
N TRP A 218 -3.88 24.47 4.40
CA TRP A 218 -2.77 25.18 3.76
C TRP A 218 -2.03 26.16 4.68
N SER A 219 -2.54 26.43 5.89
CA SER A 219 -1.85 27.26 6.88
C SER A 219 -0.79 26.49 7.67
N LEU A 220 -0.85 25.14 7.65
CA LEU A 220 0.12 24.31 8.35
C LEU A 220 1.50 24.37 7.68
N LYS A 221 2.52 24.50 8.51
CA LYS A 221 3.92 24.56 8.06
C LYS A 221 4.62 23.22 8.30
N PRO A 222 5.68 22.89 7.54
CA PRO A 222 6.49 21.69 7.73
C PRO A 222 6.96 21.44 9.18
N ASN A 223 7.28 22.50 9.93
CA ASN A 223 7.78 22.36 11.30
C ASN A 223 6.70 21.97 12.33
N GLN A 224 5.43 21.97 11.91
CA GLN A 224 4.29 21.63 12.75
C GLN A 224 3.80 20.21 12.50
N THR A 225 4.47 19.45 11.62
CA THR A 225 4.10 18.06 11.36
C THR A 225 4.39 17.20 12.57
N ARG A 226 3.45 16.30 12.89
CA ARG A 226 3.61 15.30 13.96
C ARG A 226 4.31 14.03 13.49
N THR A 227 4.40 13.84 12.17
CA THR A 227 4.95 12.67 11.52
C THR A 227 6.30 12.99 10.89
N LYS A 228 7.23 12.05 11.01
CA LYS A 228 8.53 12.07 10.35
C LYS A 228 8.72 10.77 9.59
N SER A 229 9.24 10.86 8.39
CA SER A 229 9.57 9.72 7.54
C SER A 229 10.99 9.23 7.79
N ILE A 230 11.18 7.92 7.63
CA ILE A 230 12.49 7.26 7.67
C ILE A 230 13.07 7.15 6.26
N GLY A 231 12.22 7.03 5.25
CA GLY A 231 12.61 7.02 3.85
C GLY A 231 11.40 7.38 3.01
N ASN A 232 11.61 8.16 1.96
CA ASN A 232 10.58 8.51 1.01
C ASN A 232 11.08 8.15 -0.38
N LEU A 233 10.22 7.53 -1.18
CA LEU A 233 10.42 7.35 -2.60
C LEU A 233 9.35 8.12 -3.34
N PHE A 234 9.79 8.89 -4.34
CA PHE A 234 8.92 9.59 -5.25
C PHE A 234 8.95 8.91 -6.61
N LEU A 235 7.77 8.50 -7.10
CA LEU A 235 7.60 7.92 -8.43
C LEU A 235 6.75 8.85 -9.29
N ALA A 236 7.39 9.51 -10.26
CA ALA A 236 6.71 10.28 -11.29
C ALA A 236 6.46 9.43 -12.54
N ARG A 237 5.27 9.58 -13.12
CA ARG A 237 4.89 8.93 -14.37
C ARG A 237 4.30 9.96 -15.32
N SER A 238 5.00 10.23 -16.42
CA SER A 238 4.53 11.07 -17.53
C SER A 238 5.17 10.64 -18.84
N TYR A 239 4.53 11.03 -19.95
CA TYR A 239 5.14 10.97 -21.26
C TYR A 239 6.21 12.07 -21.44
N ASP A 240 6.00 13.22 -20.79
CA ASP A 240 6.91 14.36 -20.87
C ASP A 240 8.06 14.23 -19.88
N LYS A 241 9.29 14.47 -20.35
CA LYS A 241 10.50 14.51 -19.52
C LYS A 241 10.72 15.91 -18.96
N GLU A 242 9.74 16.45 -18.27
CA GLU A 242 9.93 17.69 -17.52
C GLU A 242 10.84 17.41 -16.32
N ASP A 243 11.79 18.32 -16.07
CA ASP A 243 12.66 18.23 -14.90
C ASP A 243 11.87 18.65 -13.64
N ILE A 244 11.57 17.65 -12.81
CA ILE A 244 10.85 17.81 -11.54
C ILE A 244 11.78 17.97 -10.34
N ASP A 245 13.09 17.83 -10.51
CA ASP A 245 14.04 17.79 -9.38
C ASP A 245 14.05 19.09 -8.60
N LYS A 246 13.86 20.22 -9.30
CA LYS A 246 13.78 21.54 -8.67
C LYS A 246 12.56 21.64 -7.75
N ASP A 247 11.39 21.19 -8.22
CA ASP A 247 10.15 21.22 -7.46
C ASP A 247 10.21 20.23 -6.28
N LEU A 248 10.78 19.03 -6.49
CA LEU A 248 10.98 18.06 -5.42
C LEU A 248 11.90 18.60 -4.32
N LYS A 249 13.04 19.20 -4.70
CA LYS A 249 13.94 19.85 -3.73
C LYS A 249 13.25 21.02 -3.03
N GLN A 250 12.42 21.79 -3.73
CA GLN A 250 11.69 22.90 -3.11
C GLN A 250 10.70 22.44 -2.04
N PHE A 251 9.95 21.37 -2.29
CA PHE A 251 8.83 20.98 -1.42
C PHE A 251 9.18 19.89 -0.40
N PHE A 252 10.15 19.01 -0.69
CA PHE A 252 10.49 17.87 0.17
C PHE A 252 11.84 17.99 0.87
N ASN A 253 12.73 18.94 0.53
CA ASN A 253 14.03 19.09 1.18
C ASN A 253 13.97 19.78 2.57
N HIS A 254 12.93 19.53 3.35
CA HIS A 254 12.78 20.05 4.70
C HIS A 254 13.25 19.01 5.72
N GLU A 255 14.26 19.34 6.52
CA GLU A 255 14.81 18.46 7.57
C GLU A 255 13.73 17.96 8.56
N THR A 256 12.67 18.75 8.75
CA THR A 256 11.56 18.40 9.65
C THR A 256 10.71 17.23 9.17
N PHE A 257 10.75 16.90 7.87
CA PHE A 257 10.05 15.74 7.31
C PHE A 257 10.75 14.42 7.59
N TYR A 258 12.03 14.46 7.91
CA TYR A 258 12.84 13.25 8.08
C TYR A 258 13.23 13.05 9.54
N SER A 259 13.44 11.79 9.88
CA SER A 259 14.05 11.45 11.16
C SER A 259 15.45 12.08 11.27
N SER A 260 15.83 12.51 12.47
CA SER A 260 17.14 13.15 12.72
C SER A 260 18.35 12.27 12.38
N PHE A 261 18.13 10.96 12.23
CA PHE A 261 19.14 10.00 11.81
C PHE A 261 19.52 10.08 10.32
N ILE A 262 18.74 10.80 9.50
CA ILE A 262 18.96 10.93 8.05
C ILE A 262 19.58 12.30 7.71
N SER A 263 19.45 13.29 8.60
CA SER A 263 19.89 14.67 8.40
C SER A 263 21.37 14.92 8.74
N SER A 264 22.21 13.88 8.79
CA SER A 264 23.65 13.97 9.11
C SER A 264 24.52 13.44 7.97
#